data_AF-A0A6G0Q9M3-F1
#
_entry.id   AF-A0A6G0Q9M3-F1
#
_cell.length_a   1.000
_cell.length_b   1.000
_cell.length_c   1.000
_cell.angle_alpha   90.00
_cell.angle_beta   90.00
_cell.angle_gamma   90.00
#
_symmetry.space_group_name_H-M   'P 1'
#
loop_
_entity.id
_entity.type
_entity.pdbx_description
1 polymer ?
#
loop_
_entity_poly.entity_id
_entity_poly.type
_entity_poly.pdbx_seq_one_letter_code
_entity_poly.pdbx_strand_id
1 'polypeptide(L)'
;MYSSGELDESSLVPVLGRRSFVDDICFGSETFEACLATLDRLLSRFQECQISVSFSESLFVQRKVGFLSHEVSPAGIAPDAKKAAAVIELSF
;
A
#
# COMPACT_ATOMS: atom_id res chain seq x y z
N MET A 1 3.14 11.06 -21.92
CA MET A 1 3.41 12.27 -21.10
C MET A 1 2.59 12.13 -19.84
N TYR A 2 3.21 11.83 -18.71
CA TYR A 2 2.52 11.89 -17.42
C TYR A 2 2.29 13.37 -17.13
N SER A 3 1.04 13.81 -17.28
CA SER A 3 0.63 15.12 -16.79
C SER A 3 0.76 15.04 -15.27
N SER A 4 1.68 15.81 -14.70
CA SER A 4 1.68 16.15 -13.29
C SER A 4 0.42 16.97 -13.03
N GLY A 5 -0.72 16.29 -12.90
CA GLY A 5 -1.97 16.91 -12.52
C GLY A 5 -1.76 17.51 -11.14
N GLU A 6 -1.68 18.83 -11.07
CA GLU A 6 -1.89 19.54 -9.82
C GLU A 6 -3.22 19.03 -9.27
N LEU A 7 -3.16 18.33 -8.13
CA LEU A 7 -4.34 17.86 -7.42
C LEU A 7 -5.11 19.12 -7.03
N ASP A 8 -6.32 19.26 -7.55
CA ASP A 8 -7.25 20.27 -7.07
C ASP A 8 -7.43 20.04 -5.56
N GLU A 9 -6.86 20.94 -4.75
CA GLU A 9 -6.88 20.88 -3.28
C GLU A 9 -8.32 20.80 -2.75
N SER A 10 -9.32 21.23 -3.54
CA SER A 10 -10.74 21.09 -3.23
C SER A 10 -11.26 19.64 -3.26
N SER A 11 -10.58 18.74 -3.99
CA SER A 11 -10.92 17.30 -4.09
C SER A 11 -10.43 16.47 -2.92
N LEU A 12 -9.50 17.00 -2.12
CA LEU A 12 -8.95 16.34 -0.94
C LEU A 12 -9.82 16.58 0.31
N VAL A 13 -10.90 17.35 0.18
CA VAL A 13 -11.83 17.62 1.28
C VAL A 13 -12.54 16.30 1.63
N PRO A 14 -12.28 15.72 2.82
CA PRO A 14 -12.93 14.49 3.24
C PRO A 14 -14.45 14.71 3.29
N VAL A 15 -15.22 13.68 2.95
CA VAL A 15 -16.69 13.73 3.00
C VAL A 15 -17.14 14.13 4.41
N LEU A 16 -17.44 15.41 4.58
CA LEU A 16 -18.11 16.02 5.74
C LEU A 16 -17.64 15.47 7.10
N GLY A 17 -16.41 15.78 7.50
CA GLY A 17 -15.92 15.57 8.88
C GLY A 17 -15.67 14.11 9.27
N ARG A 18 -15.57 13.21 8.30
CA ARG A 18 -15.25 11.79 8.52
C ARG A 18 -13.82 11.48 8.10
N ARG A 19 -13.21 10.56 8.84
CA ARG A 19 -11.87 10.04 8.59
C ARG A 19 -11.99 8.69 7.90
N SER A 20 -11.31 8.54 6.77
CA SER A 20 -11.22 7.26 6.05
C SER A 20 -10.13 6.38 6.66
N PHE A 21 -10.25 5.07 6.49
CA PHE A 21 -9.23 4.11 6.93
C PHE A 21 -8.70 3.34 5.73
N VAL A 22 -7.38 3.19 5.65
CA VAL A 22 -6.75 2.33 4.63
C VAL A 22 -6.96 0.88 5.00
N ASP A 23 -7.52 0.10 4.07
CA ASP A 23 -7.60 -1.35 4.22
C ASP A 23 -6.20 -1.96 4.04
N ASP A 24 -5.66 -1.90 2.81
CA ASP A 24 -4.34 -2.43 2.48
C ASP A 24 -3.58 -1.47 1.55
N ILE A 25 -2.30 -1.19 1.86
CA ILE A 25 -1.39 -0.48 0.97
C ILE A 25 0.01 -1.11 1.03
N CYS A 26 0.64 -1.27 -0.14
CA CYS A 26 2.01 -1.77 -0.25
C CYS A 26 2.75 -0.95 -1.30
N PHE A 27 3.98 -0.55 -0.96
CA PHE A 27 4.90 0.11 -1.87
C PHE A 27 6.33 -0.33 -1.55
N GLY A 28 7.23 -0.10 -2.50
CA GLY A 28 8.64 -0.38 -2.35
C GLY A 28 9.47 0.54 -3.24
N SER A 29 10.78 0.49 -3.05
CA SER A 29 11.75 1.22 -3.88
C SER A 29 13.03 0.41 -3.97
N GLU A 30 13.88 0.72 -4.94
CA GLU A 30 15.16 0.03 -5.15
C GLU A 30 16.13 0.25 -3.99
N THR A 31 16.08 1.41 -3.36
CA THR A 31 16.91 1.76 -2.18
C THR A 31 16.04 2.01 -0.95
N PHE A 32 16.67 1.83 0.22
CA PHE A 32 16.01 2.07 1.50
C PHE A 32 15.65 3.55 1.67
N GLU A 33 16.53 4.44 1.25
CA GLU A 33 16.36 5.89 1.33
C GLU A 33 15.19 6.37 0.46
N ALA A 34 15.07 5.84 -0.77
CA ALA A 34 13.94 6.15 -1.65
C ALA A 34 12.61 5.62 -1.06
N CYS A 35 12.65 4.46 -0.42
CA CYS A 35 11.49 3.89 0.27
C CYS A 35 11.05 4.77 1.45
N LEU A 36 12.00 5.26 2.26
CA LEU A 36 11.72 6.19 3.36
C LEU A 36 11.16 7.53 2.86
N ALA A 37 11.73 8.09 1.79
CA ALA A 37 11.22 9.33 1.20
C ALA A 37 9.78 9.16 0.67
N THR A 38 9.46 7.98 0.12
CA THR A 38 8.10 7.66 -0.32
C THR A 38 7.15 7.49 0.87
N LEU A 39 7.60 6.84 1.94
CA LEU A 39 6.82 6.68 3.17
C LEU A 39 6.47 8.03 3.79
N ASP A 40 7.44 8.94 3.90
CA ASP A 40 7.23 10.28 4.47
C ASP A 40 6.19 11.09 3.68
N ARG A 41 6.30 11.06 2.34
CA ARG A 41 5.33 11.71 1.45
C ARG A 41 3.94 11.08 1.57
N LEU A 42 3.86 9.75 1.67
CA LEU A 42 2.58 9.03 1.82
C LEU A 42 1.89 9.38 3.15
N LEU A 43 2.62 9.39 4.26
CA LEU A 43 2.08 9.75 5.56
C LEU A 43 1.63 11.22 5.61
N SER A 44 2.39 12.11 4.97
CA SER A 44 1.98 13.52 4.81
C SER A 44 0.64 13.65 4.07
N ARG A 45 0.47 12.92 2.97
CA ARG A 45 -0.81 12.87 2.24
C ARG A 45 -1.94 12.27 3.07
N PHE A 46 -1.67 11.23 3.87
CA PHE A 46 -2.70 10.68 4.76
C PHE A 46 -3.20 11.71 5.78
N GLN A 47 -2.29 12.52 6.33
CA GLN A 47 -2.68 13.59 7.24
C GLN A 47 -3.57 14.64 6.56
N GLU A 48 -3.18 15.11 5.38
CA GLU A 48 -3.93 16.11 4.61
C GLU A 48 -5.33 15.61 4.21
N CYS A 49 -5.42 14.35 3.77
CA CYS A 49 -6.67 13.72 3.34
C CYS A 49 -7.50 13.14 4.49
N GLN A 50 -7.10 13.33 5.75
CA GLN A 50 -7.71 12.71 6.93
C GLN A 50 -7.91 11.19 6.79
N ILE A 51 -6.88 10.51 6.27
CA ILE A 51 -6.80 9.06 6.16
C ILE A 51 -6.04 8.51 7.37
N SER A 52 -6.53 7.42 7.94
CA SER A 52 -5.87 6.69 9.02
C SER A 52 -5.41 5.32 8.59
N VAL A 53 -4.37 4.85 9.27
CA VAL A 53 -3.74 3.55 9.08
C VAL A 53 -3.47 2.95 10.46
N SER A 54 -3.57 1.62 10.59
CA SER A 54 -3.22 0.96 11.85
C SER A 54 -1.71 0.79 11.92
N PHE A 55 -1.08 1.34 12.95
CA PHE A 55 0.34 1.11 13.19
C PHE A 55 0.62 -0.35 13.58
N SER A 56 -0.28 -1.02 14.31
CA SER A 56 -0.09 -2.43 14.73
C SER A 56 -0.16 -3.42 13.58
N GLU A 57 -0.97 -3.11 12.56
CA GLU A 57 -1.16 -3.98 11.39
C GLU A 57 -0.20 -3.63 10.24
N SER A 58 0.53 -2.51 10.35
CA SER A 58 1.46 -2.07 9.30
C SER A 58 2.80 -2.78 9.39
N LEU A 59 3.32 -3.20 8.23
CA LEU A 59 4.67 -3.74 8.10
C LEU A 59 5.62 -2.69 7.52
N PHE A 60 6.72 -2.42 8.21
CA PHE A 60 7.74 -1.47 7.78
C PHE A 60 9.08 -2.17 7.53
N VAL A 61 9.85 -1.66 6.56
CA VAL A 61 11.25 -2.05 6.30
C VAL A 61 11.39 -3.56 6.04
N GLN A 62 10.50 -4.12 5.23
CA GLN A 62 10.54 -5.52 4.87
C GLN A 62 11.13 -5.73 3.47
N ARG A 63 12.01 -6.72 3.32
CA ARG A 63 12.50 -7.15 1.99
C ARG A 63 11.49 -8.04 1.27
N LYS A 64 10.53 -8.59 1.98
CA LYS A 64 9.51 -9.49 1.44
C LYS A 64 8.24 -9.34 2.27
N VAL A 65 7.11 -9.15 1.61
CA VAL A 65 5.81 -8.97 2.26
C VAL A 65 4.74 -9.78 1.55
N GLY A 66 3.77 -10.27 2.33
CA GLY A 66 2.52 -10.73 1.78
C GLY A 66 1.63 -9.52 1.49
N PHE A 67 1.06 -9.44 0.30
CA PHE A 67 0.12 -8.40 -0.08
C PHE A 67 -0.92 -8.97 -1.05
N LEU A 68 -2.21 -8.85 -0.72
CA LEU A 68 -3.33 -9.30 -1.56
C LEU A 68 -3.14 -10.72 -2.13
N SER A 69 -2.79 -11.70 -1.28
CA SER A 69 -2.55 -13.11 -1.69
C SER A 69 -1.28 -13.37 -2.49
N HIS A 70 -0.42 -12.39 -2.63
CA HIS A 70 0.85 -12.50 -3.32
C HIS A 70 1.99 -12.23 -2.36
N GLU A 71 3.13 -12.83 -2.67
CA GLU A 71 4.40 -12.48 -2.09
C GLU A 71 5.08 -11.44 -3.00
N VAL A 72 5.45 -10.31 -2.41
CA VAL A 72 6.19 -9.23 -3.07
C VAL A 72 7.61 -9.21 -2.54
N SER A 73 8.59 -9.28 -3.44
CA SER A 73 10.02 -9.28 -3.10
C SER A 73 10.86 -8.65 -4.23
N PRO A 74 12.18 -8.45 -4.04
CA PRO A 74 13.07 -8.02 -5.12
C PRO A 74 13.12 -8.98 -6.32
N ALA A 75 12.77 -10.25 -6.13
CA ALA A 75 12.69 -11.23 -7.22
C ALA A 75 11.42 -11.07 -8.08
N GLY A 76 10.50 -10.18 -7.67
CA GLY A 76 9.22 -9.95 -8.33
C GLY A 76 8.03 -10.30 -7.44
N ILE A 77 6.88 -10.46 -8.08
CA ILE A 77 5.59 -10.77 -7.45
C ILE A 77 5.24 -12.21 -7.79
N ALA A 78 5.01 -13.04 -6.78
CA ALA A 78 4.63 -14.44 -6.94
C ALA A 78 3.32 -14.71 -6.16
N PRO A 79 2.47 -15.66 -6.59
CA PRO A 79 1.33 -16.10 -5.80
C PRO A 79 1.78 -16.69 -4.46
N ASP A 80 1.03 -16.44 -3.40
CA ASP A 80 1.25 -17.13 -2.12
C ASP A 80 1.04 -18.63 -2.32
N ALA A 81 2.06 -19.43 -1.95
CA ALA A 81 2.07 -20.86 -2.20
C ALA A 81 0.90 -21.59 -1.50
N LYS A 82 0.46 -21.13 -0.33
CA LYS A 82 -0.65 -21.74 0.40
C LYS A 82 -1.97 -21.47 -0.33
N LYS A 83 -2.16 -20.22 -0.79
CA LYS A 83 -3.36 -19.86 -1.56
C LYS A 83 -3.40 -20.55 -2.92
N ALA A 84 -2.25 -20.66 -3.60
CA ALA A 84 -2.16 -21.42 -4.85
C ALA A 84 -2.49 -22.91 -4.64
N ALA A 85 -1.96 -23.54 -3.58
CA ALA A 85 -2.27 -24.93 -3.24
C ALA A 85 -3.76 -25.12 -2.94
N ALA A 86 -4.37 -24.21 -2.16
CA ALA A 86 -5.79 -24.28 -1.83
C ALA A 86 -6.69 -24.27 -3.07
N VAL A 87 -6.31 -23.53 -4.13
CA VAL A 87 -7.06 -23.54 -5.41
C VAL A 87 -6.92 -24.86 -6.16
N ILE A 88 -5.74 -25.51 -6.12
CA ILE A 88 -5.51 -26.81 -6.77
C ILE A 88 -6.32 -27.92 -6.07
N GLU A 89 -6.50 -27.81 -4.76
CA GLU A 89 -7.25 -28.78 -3.95
C GLU A 89 -8.77 -28.60 -4.04
N LEU A 90 -9.27 -27.58 -4.75
CA LEU A 90 -10.70 -27.41 -4.98
C LEU A 90 -11.23 -28.54 -5.88
N SER A 91 -12.09 -29.39 -5.32
CA SER A 91 -12.90 -30.33 -6.08
C SER A 91 -14.09 -29.59 -6.71
N PHE A 92 -14.11 -29.49 -8.04
CA PHE A 92 -15.24 -28.98 -8.84
C PHE A 92 -16.17 -30.12 -9.27
#